data_AF-A0A918A6P4-F1
#
_entry.id   AF-A0A918A6P4-F1
#
_cell.length_a   1.000
_cell.length_b   1.000
_cell.length_c   1.000
_cell.angle_alpha   90.00
_cell.angle_beta   90.00
_cell.angle_gamma   90.00
#
_symmetry.space_group_name_H-M   'P 1'
#
loop_
_entity.id
_entity.type
_entity.pdbx_description
1 polymer ?
#
loop_
_entity_poly.entity_id
_entity_poly.type
_entity_poly.pdbx_seq_one_letter_code
_entity_poly.pdbx_strand_id
1 'polypeptide(L)'
;MPAGVAGVLVVDYADRWAFSHLQALLTDLRTLAVRMPGGSAVRVLLLARLAGWWQGLEEWLDTDLDLPADQVTLAPLGGEVNRVELFTTARDRFAAAMNVDGCQAIDPPGGLDDAGFAQVLTVHMAALAAVDAHHHGTSIPADPERVSAYLLRRERAHWQQWHARPDDPLPTPPQIMGRAVWAATLTGALSHPDGVTVLARVQIATLPENAAQALTDHQRCYPPHDPATVLEPLYPDRLGEDFVALSTPGNTAPENITP
;
A
#
# COMPACT_ATOMS: atom_id res chain seq x y z
N MET A 1 -11.97 -37.60 17.50
CA MET A 1 -12.27 -36.22 17.96
C MET A 1 -11.63 -35.28 16.96
N PRO A 2 -12.34 -34.31 16.36
CA PRO A 2 -11.70 -33.36 15.47
C PRO A 2 -10.66 -32.57 16.29
N ALA A 3 -9.43 -32.53 15.79
CA ALA A 3 -8.37 -31.69 16.32
C ALA A 3 -8.90 -30.25 16.49
N GLY A 4 -8.87 -29.71 17.70
CA GLY A 4 -9.17 -28.30 17.91
C GLY A 4 -8.12 -27.45 17.19
N VAL A 5 -8.53 -26.50 16.35
CA VAL A 5 -7.57 -25.56 15.77
C VAL A 5 -7.12 -24.63 16.89
N ALA A 6 -5.84 -24.70 17.27
CA ALA A 6 -5.25 -23.82 18.29
C ALA A 6 -5.05 -22.39 17.77
N GLY A 7 -4.93 -22.21 16.45
CA GLY A 7 -4.82 -20.90 15.84
C GLY A 7 -4.74 -20.94 14.31
N VAL A 8 -5.04 -19.79 13.70
CA VAL A 8 -4.80 -19.53 12.27
C VAL A 8 -3.72 -18.46 12.18
N LEU A 9 -2.63 -18.77 11.48
CA LEU A 9 -1.61 -17.79 11.10
C LEU A 9 -1.88 -17.38 9.66
N VAL A 10 -2.01 -16.09 9.41
CA VAL A 10 -2.08 -15.54 8.06
C VAL A 10 -0.75 -14.87 7.75
N VAL A 11 -0.10 -15.30 6.68
CA VAL A 11 1.08 -14.64 6.14
C VAL A 11 0.65 -13.91 4.88
N ASP A 12 0.61 -12.59 4.97
CA ASP A 12 0.31 -11.74 3.82
C ASP A 12 1.56 -11.53 2.96
N TYR A 13 1.38 -11.39 1.65
CA TYR A 13 2.46 -11.27 0.66
C TYR A 13 3.54 -12.35 0.77
N ALA A 14 3.15 -13.61 0.96
CA ALA A 14 4.05 -14.74 1.10
C ALA A 14 5.01 -14.88 -0.10
N ASP A 15 4.60 -14.45 -1.30
CA ASP A 15 5.43 -14.41 -2.50
C ASP A 15 6.60 -13.42 -2.44
N ARG A 16 6.60 -12.48 -1.49
CA ARG A 16 7.70 -11.52 -1.27
C ARG A 16 8.69 -11.97 -0.21
N TRP A 17 8.37 -13.00 0.56
CA TRP A 17 9.28 -13.51 1.58
C TRP A 17 10.42 -14.29 0.95
N ALA A 18 11.61 -14.18 1.54
CA ALA A 18 12.69 -15.09 1.19
C ALA A 18 12.24 -16.53 1.48
N PHE A 19 12.46 -17.43 0.52
CA PHE A 19 12.03 -18.82 0.64
C PHE A 19 12.54 -19.47 1.94
N SER A 20 13.79 -19.19 2.33
CA SER A 20 14.38 -19.66 3.58
C SER A 20 13.66 -19.18 4.84
N HIS A 21 13.09 -17.97 4.83
CA HIS A 21 12.31 -17.46 5.96
C HIS A 21 10.97 -18.18 6.09
N LEU A 22 10.30 -18.48 4.97
CA LEU A 22 9.09 -19.30 4.98
C LEU A 22 9.39 -20.71 5.49
N GLN A 23 10.50 -21.32 5.04
CA GLN A 23 10.92 -22.63 5.52
C GLN A 23 11.16 -22.65 7.03
N ALA A 24 11.88 -21.64 7.56
CA ALA A 24 12.13 -21.50 8.98
C ALA A 24 10.83 -21.36 9.78
N LEU A 25 9.95 -20.45 9.36
CA LEU A 25 8.65 -20.22 10.00
C LEU A 25 7.80 -21.51 10.06
N LEU A 26 7.67 -22.22 8.92
CA LEU A 26 6.84 -23.42 8.84
C LEU A 26 7.43 -24.58 9.66
N THR A 27 8.75 -24.69 9.74
CA THR A 27 9.45 -25.67 10.58
C THR A 27 9.22 -25.39 12.07
N ASP A 28 9.30 -24.12 12.48
CA ASP A 28 9.06 -23.70 13.86
C ASP A 28 7.60 -23.96 14.26
N LEU A 29 6.65 -23.65 13.37
CA LEU A 29 5.22 -23.91 13.60
C LEU A 29 4.91 -25.40 13.70
N ARG A 30 5.52 -26.24 12.87
CA ARG A 30 5.40 -27.71 12.98
C ARG A 30 5.91 -28.19 14.34
N THR A 31 7.09 -27.71 14.75
CA THR A 31 7.70 -28.07 16.03
C THR A 31 6.81 -27.64 17.20
N LEU A 32 6.22 -26.45 17.12
CA LEU A 32 5.28 -25.96 18.12
C LEU A 32 4.00 -26.81 18.15
N ALA A 33 3.42 -27.14 16.99
CA ALA A 33 2.22 -27.94 16.88
C ALA A 33 2.38 -29.34 17.50
N VAL A 34 3.52 -30.00 17.27
CA VAL A 34 3.82 -31.32 17.87
C VAL A 34 3.89 -31.26 19.40
N ARG A 35 4.27 -30.11 19.98
CA ARG A 35 4.37 -29.91 21.44
C ARG A 35 3.05 -29.51 22.07
N MET A 36 2.03 -29.16 21.29
CA MET A 36 0.74 -28.73 21.84
C MET A 36 -0.08 -29.90 22.38
N PRO A 37 -0.62 -29.81 23.61
CA PRO A 37 -1.52 -30.82 24.15
C PRO A 37 -2.81 -30.96 23.34
N GLY A 38 -3.41 -32.15 23.37
CA GLY A 38 -4.78 -32.38 22.90
C GLY A 38 -4.96 -32.50 21.37
N GLY A 39 -3.88 -32.71 20.62
CA GLY A 39 -3.96 -32.88 19.15
C GLY A 39 -4.40 -31.60 18.44
N SER A 40 -4.00 -30.44 18.97
CA SER A 40 -4.41 -29.15 18.42
C SER A 40 -3.62 -28.80 17.16
N ALA A 41 -4.28 -28.26 16.14
CA ALA A 41 -3.66 -27.93 14.85
C ALA A 41 -3.44 -26.42 14.70
N VAL A 42 -2.34 -26.03 14.06
CA VAL A 42 -2.14 -24.68 13.53
C VAL A 42 -2.48 -24.70 12.04
N ARG A 43 -3.34 -23.79 11.59
CA ARG A 43 -3.57 -23.57 10.16
C ARG A 43 -2.76 -22.39 9.69
N VAL A 44 -2.05 -22.54 8.58
CA VAL A 44 -1.29 -21.45 7.97
C VAL A 44 -1.95 -21.12 6.64
N LEU A 45 -2.36 -19.85 6.48
CA LEU A 45 -2.88 -19.31 5.24
C LEU A 45 -1.81 -18.39 4.64
N LEU A 46 -1.28 -18.76 3.49
CA LEU A 46 -0.31 -17.95 2.75
C LEU A 46 -1.04 -17.20 1.64
N LEU A 47 -1.09 -15.87 1.74
CA LEU A 47 -1.67 -15.01 0.71
C LEU A 47 -0.56 -14.51 -0.19
N ALA A 48 -0.76 -14.57 -1.50
CA ALA A 48 0.24 -14.13 -2.48
C ALA A 48 -0.43 -13.52 -3.70
N ARG A 49 0.30 -12.63 -4.40
CA ARG A 49 -0.15 -12.06 -5.68
C ARG A 49 0.33 -12.89 -6.87
N LEU A 50 1.54 -13.44 -6.79
CA LEU A 50 2.12 -14.28 -7.84
C LEU A 50 1.83 -15.76 -7.58
N ALA A 51 1.69 -16.56 -8.64
CA ALA A 51 1.48 -18.01 -8.53
C ALA A 51 2.77 -18.83 -8.63
N GLY A 52 3.81 -18.28 -9.30
CA GLY A 52 4.99 -19.05 -9.71
C GLY A 52 5.92 -19.55 -8.58
N TRP A 53 5.80 -19.01 -7.37
CA TRP A 53 6.60 -19.41 -6.20
C TRP A 53 6.04 -20.66 -5.49
N TRP A 54 4.75 -20.97 -5.70
CA TRP A 54 4.03 -21.97 -4.92
C TRP A 54 4.56 -23.39 -5.12
N GLN A 55 4.85 -23.78 -6.38
CA GLN A 55 5.26 -25.15 -6.70
C GLN A 55 6.48 -25.63 -5.91
N GLY A 56 7.50 -24.78 -5.77
CA GLY A 56 8.69 -25.14 -5.01
C GLY A 56 8.44 -25.23 -3.51
N LEU A 57 7.50 -24.44 -2.97
CA LEU A 57 7.12 -24.53 -1.57
C LEU A 57 6.29 -25.78 -1.29
N GLU A 58 5.35 -26.12 -2.18
CA GLU A 58 4.51 -27.31 -2.09
C GLU A 58 5.36 -28.59 -2.10
N GLU A 59 6.32 -28.70 -3.01
CA GLU A 59 7.24 -29.86 -3.07
C GLU A 59 8.05 -30.02 -1.78
N TRP A 60 8.55 -28.92 -1.22
CA TRP A 60 9.27 -28.92 0.06
C TRP A 60 8.37 -29.27 1.25
N LEU A 61 7.13 -28.75 1.28
CA LEU A 61 6.15 -29.06 2.32
C LEU A 61 5.83 -30.56 2.36
N ASP A 62 5.65 -31.18 1.19
CA ASP A 62 5.41 -32.61 1.04
C ASP A 62 6.66 -33.43 1.43
N THR A 63 7.81 -33.12 0.84
CA THR A 63 9.03 -33.94 0.97
C THR A 63 9.70 -33.82 2.34
N ASP A 64 9.85 -32.60 2.86
CA ASP A 64 10.62 -32.34 4.08
C ASP A 64 9.73 -32.28 5.33
N LEU A 65 8.50 -31.79 5.18
CA LEU A 65 7.58 -31.59 6.30
C LEU A 65 6.44 -32.60 6.39
N ASP A 66 6.19 -33.42 5.36
CA ASP A 66 5.04 -34.33 5.30
C ASP A 66 3.73 -33.58 5.63
N LEU A 67 3.60 -32.37 5.08
CA LEU A 67 2.46 -31.48 5.30
C LEU A 67 1.65 -31.35 4.03
N PRO A 68 0.36 -31.74 4.04
CA PRO A 68 -0.52 -31.50 2.90
C PRO A 68 -0.76 -29.99 2.77
N ALA A 69 -0.65 -29.50 1.54
CA ALA A 69 -0.85 -28.11 1.19
C ALA A 69 -1.76 -28.02 -0.03
N ASP A 70 -2.70 -27.08 -0.02
CA ASP A 70 -3.61 -26.82 -1.14
C ASP A 70 -3.46 -25.37 -1.59
N GLN A 71 -3.62 -25.13 -2.89
CA GLN A 71 -3.70 -23.80 -3.48
C GLN A 71 -5.11 -23.48 -3.95
N VAL A 72 -5.61 -22.30 -3.60
CA VAL A 72 -6.89 -21.77 -4.08
C VAL A 72 -6.66 -20.43 -4.75
N THR A 73 -7.02 -20.31 -6.02
CA THR A 73 -7.07 -19.01 -6.71
C THR A 73 -8.29 -18.23 -6.25
N LEU A 74 -8.07 -17.06 -5.66
CA LEU A 74 -9.15 -16.18 -5.25
C LEU A 74 -9.67 -15.37 -6.44
N ALA A 75 -10.98 -15.32 -6.61
CA ALA A 75 -11.60 -14.41 -7.57
C ALA A 75 -11.46 -12.96 -7.09
N PRO A 76 -11.46 -11.97 -8.00
CA PRO A 76 -11.43 -10.56 -7.63
C PRO A 76 -12.63 -10.22 -6.74
N LEU A 77 -12.37 -9.64 -5.56
CA LEU A 77 -13.40 -9.34 -4.56
C LEU A 77 -14.48 -8.38 -5.10
N GLY A 78 -14.13 -7.45 -5.99
CA GLY A 78 -15.07 -6.42 -6.49
C GLY A 78 -16.17 -6.92 -7.44
N GLY A 79 -16.21 -8.22 -7.76
CA GLY A 79 -17.35 -8.85 -8.44
C GLY A 79 -18.49 -9.26 -7.50
N GLU A 80 -18.21 -9.45 -6.21
CA GLU A 80 -19.18 -9.95 -5.22
C GLU A 80 -19.69 -8.84 -4.28
N VAL A 81 -19.04 -7.68 -4.29
CA VAL A 81 -19.35 -6.56 -3.38
C VAL A 81 -20.24 -5.54 -4.06
N ASN A 82 -21.30 -5.10 -3.36
CA ASN A 82 -22.08 -3.94 -3.76
C ASN A 82 -21.22 -2.68 -3.66
N ARG A 83 -20.77 -2.16 -4.80
CA ARG A 83 -19.83 -1.04 -4.85
C ARG A 83 -20.43 0.26 -4.32
N VAL A 84 -21.74 0.46 -4.47
CA VAL A 84 -22.44 1.63 -3.93
C VAL A 84 -22.42 1.60 -2.39
N GLU A 85 -22.69 0.44 -1.80
CA GLU A 85 -22.61 0.24 -0.35
C GLU A 85 -21.18 0.41 0.17
N LEU A 86 -20.20 -0.13 -0.57
CA LEU A 86 -18.77 0.00 -0.28
C LEU A 86 -18.34 1.48 -0.29
N PHE A 87 -18.70 2.22 -1.34
CA PHE A 87 -18.42 3.65 -1.46
C PHE A 87 -19.05 4.43 -0.29
N THR A 88 -20.33 4.19 -0.01
CA THR A 88 -21.07 4.89 1.05
C THR A 88 -20.43 4.65 2.41
N THR A 89 -20.07 3.40 2.70
CA THR A 89 -19.40 3.03 3.94
C THR A 89 -18.03 3.70 4.05
N ALA A 90 -17.22 3.67 2.98
CA ALA A 90 -15.91 4.30 2.97
C ALA A 90 -16.01 5.82 3.13
N ARG A 91 -16.93 6.47 2.41
CA ARG A 91 -17.21 7.91 2.51
C ARG A 91 -17.51 8.33 3.95
N ASP A 92 -18.39 7.60 4.63
CA ASP A 92 -18.78 7.93 6.00
C ASP A 92 -17.62 7.75 6.98
N ARG A 93 -16.78 6.72 6.77
CA ARG A 93 -15.58 6.49 7.57
C ARG A 93 -14.51 7.56 7.35
N PHE A 94 -14.27 7.97 6.11
CA PHE A 94 -13.33 9.06 5.81
C PHE A 94 -13.84 10.40 6.31
N ALA A 95 -15.13 10.71 6.15
CA ALA A 95 -15.74 11.92 6.70
C ALA A 95 -15.58 12.00 8.22
N ALA A 96 -15.82 10.89 8.93
CA ALA A 96 -15.60 10.82 10.37
C ALA A 96 -14.11 10.99 10.74
N ALA A 97 -13.20 10.33 10.03
CA ALA A 97 -11.75 10.42 10.30
C ALA A 97 -11.19 11.83 10.03
N MET A 98 -11.73 12.52 9.03
CA MET A 98 -11.33 13.88 8.64
C MET A 98 -12.12 14.98 9.36
N ASN A 99 -13.11 14.63 10.19
CA ASN A 99 -14.05 15.54 10.84
C ASN A 99 -14.75 16.49 9.84
N VAL A 100 -15.29 15.92 8.75
CA VAL A 100 -16.00 16.67 7.70
C VAL A 100 -17.50 16.39 7.79
N ASP A 101 -18.29 17.46 7.94
CA ASP A 101 -19.74 17.38 8.02
C ASP A 101 -20.41 17.43 6.63
N GLY A 102 -21.66 16.95 6.56
CA GLY A 102 -22.49 17.06 5.36
C GLY A 102 -22.12 16.11 4.22
N CYS A 103 -21.15 15.20 4.42
CA CYS A 103 -20.75 14.22 3.40
C CYS A 103 -21.87 13.23 3.00
N GLN A 104 -22.94 13.13 3.80
CA GLN A 104 -24.12 12.31 3.46
C GLN A 104 -24.80 12.75 2.15
N ALA A 105 -24.61 14.01 1.74
CA ALA A 105 -25.13 14.56 0.48
C ALA A 105 -24.25 14.22 -0.74
N ILE A 106 -23.09 13.59 -0.54
CA ILE A 106 -22.21 13.20 -1.64
C ILE A 106 -22.72 11.90 -2.24
N ASP A 107 -23.20 11.97 -3.47
CA ASP A 107 -23.61 10.82 -4.25
C ASP A 107 -22.41 9.99 -4.74
N PRO A 108 -22.54 8.66 -4.87
CA PRO A 108 -21.53 7.84 -5.52
C PRO A 108 -21.26 8.31 -6.96
N PRO A 109 -20.01 8.18 -7.46
CA PRO A 109 -19.69 8.50 -8.84
C PRO A 109 -20.58 7.75 -9.84
N GLY A 110 -21.00 8.45 -10.90
CA GLY A 110 -21.62 7.79 -12.05
C GLY A 110 -20.62 6.81 -12.68
N GLY A 111 -21.07 5.60 -13.02
CA GLY A 111 -20.19 4.57 -13.59
C GLY A 111 -19.45 3.72 -12.55
N LEU A 112 -19.88 3.72 -11.28
CA LEU A 112 -19.28 2.85 -10.25
C LEU A 112 -19.34 1.35 -10.60
N ASP A 113 -20.25 0.95 -11.49
CA ASP A 113 -20.36 -0.42 -12.01
C ASP A 113 -19.35 -0.71 -13.13
N ASP A 114 -18.66 0.30 -13.67
CA ASP A 114 -17.68 0.14 -14.74
C ASP A 114 -16.43 -0.61 -14.30
N ALA A 115 -15.72 -1.19 -15.27
CA ALA A 115 -14.52 -1.99 -15.04
C ALA A 115 -13.41 -1.22 -14.28
N GLY A 116 -13.36 0.11 -14.42
CA GLY A 116 -12.39 0.95 -13.72
C GLY A 116 -12.55 0.94 -12.19
N PHE A 117 -13.76 0.65 -11.70
CA PHE A 117 -14.08 0.51 -10.27
C PHE A 117 -14.18 -0.95 -9.80
N ALA A 118 -13.72 -1.91 -10.61
CA ALA A 118 -13.71 -3.32 -10.24
C ALA A 118 -12.81 -3.64 -9.05
N GLN A 119 -11.86 -2.78 -8.71
CA GLN A 119 -11.02 -2.92 -7.52
C GLN A 119 -11.64 -2.16 -6.34
N VAL A 120 -11.76 -2.83 -5.19
CA VAL A 120 -12.24 -2.25 -3.92
C VAL A 120 -11.45 -0.99 -3.54
N LEU A 121 -10.13 -1.02 -3.73
CA LEU A 121 -9.27 0.14 -3.44
C LEU A 121 -9.64 1.35 -4.31
N THR A 122 -10.00 1.19 -5.58
CA THR A 122 -10.43 2.30 -6.42
C THR A 122 -11.71 2.94 -5.89
N VAL A 123 -12.67 2.13 -5.42
CA VAL A 123 -13.91 2.62 -4.80
C VAL A 123 -13.61 3.40 -3.52
N HIS A 124 -12.70 2.91 -2.66
CA HIS A 124 -12.28 3.62 -1.46
C HIS A 124 -11.55 4.93 -1.78
N MET A 125 -10.65 4.94 -2.77
CA MET A 125 -9.95 6.15 -3.21
C MET A 125 -10.94 7.19 -3.74
N ALA A 126 -11.97 6.78 -4.49
CA ALA A 126 -13.01 7.68 -4.97
C ALA A 126 -13.80 8.28 -3.81
N ALA A 127 -14.13 7.49 -2.78
CA ALA A 127 -14.79 7.97 -1.58
C ALA A 127 -13.93 9.00 -0.83
N LEU A 128 -12.63 8.73 -0.64
CA LEU A 128 -11.70 9.67 -0.03
C LEU A 128 -11.59 10.97 -0.83
N ALA A 129 -11.41 10.87 -2.15
CA ALA A 129 -11.32 12.03 -3.03
C ALA A 129 -12.60 12.87 -3.01
N ALA A 130 -13.77 12.23 -2.95
CA ALA A 130 -15.05 12.94 -2.88
C ALA A 130 -15.22 13.69 -1.54
N VAL A 131 -14.83 13.08 -0.41
CA VAL A 131 -14.84 13.73 0.90
C VAL A 131 -13.87 14.91 0.95
N ASP A 132 -12.63 14.74 0.49
CA ASP A 132 -11.64 15.82 0.45
C ASP A 132 -12.09 16.96 -0.49
N ALA A 133 -12.64 16.63 -1.67
CA ALA A 133 -13.15 17.63 -2.61
C ALA A 133 -14.32 18.43 -2.00
N HIS A 134 -15.25 17.76 -1.32
CA HIS A 134 -16.34 18.40 -0.59
C HIS A 134 -15.82 19.32 0.53
N HIS A 135 -14.86 18.85 1.32
CA HIS A 135 -14.25 19.64 2.39
C HIS A 135 -13.60 20.92 1.87
N HIS A 136 -12.97 20.85 0.70
CA HIS A 136 -12.32 21.99 0.04
C HIS A 136 -13.21 22.79 -0.91
N GLY A 137 -14.48 22.40 -1.09
CA GLY A 137 -15.40 23.04 -2.04
C GLY A 137 -14.95 22.97 -3.50
N THR A 138 -14.26 21.89 -3.89
CA THR A 138 -13.77 21.66 -5.25
C THR A 138 -14.58 20.59 -5.99
N SER A 139 -14.33 20.41 -7.29
CA SER A 139 -15.03 19.42 -8.10
C SER A 139 -14.64 18.00 -7.72
N ILE A 140 -15.64 17.16 -7.42
CA ILE A 140 -15.45 15.73 -7.15
C ILE A 140 -14.99 15.01 -8.44
N PRO A 141 -13.89 14.24 -8.40
CA PRO A 141 -13.45 13.46 -9.56
C PRO A 141 -14.41 12.28 -9.82
N ALA A 142 -14.82 12.10 -11.08
CA ALA A 142 -15.84 11.13 -11.46
C ALA A 142 -15.28 9.78 -11.97
N ASP A 143 -14.11 9.79 -12.61
CA ASP A 143 -13.48 8.59 -13.16
C ASP A 143 -12.19 8.19 -12.40
N PRO A 144 -11.79 6.91 -12.43
CA PRO A 144 -10.64 6.42 -11.66
C PRO A 144 -9.32 7.15 -11.92
N GLU A 145 -9.03 7.50 -13.17
CA GLU A 145 -7.78 8.19 -13.52
C GLU A 145 -7.76 9.60 -12.89
N ARG A 146 -8.90 10.31 -12.95
CA ARG A 146 -9.05 11.61 -12.27
C ARG A 146 -9.03 11.49 -10.75
N VAL A 147 -9.51 10.39 -10.18
CA VAL A 147 -9.41 10.13 -8.73
C VAL A 147 -7.94 10.04 -8.32
N SER A 148 -7.13 9.22 -9.00
CA SER A 148 -5.71 9.11 -8.68
C SER A 148 -4.97 10.43 -8.93
N ALA A 149 -5.22 11.10 -10.05
CA ALA A 149 -4.62 12.41 -10.33
C ALA A 149 -5.01 13.48 -9.29
N TYR A 150 -6.25 13.45 -8.80
CA TYR A 150 -6.72 14.33 -7.73
C TYR A 150 -5.94 14.08 -6.43
N LEU A 151 -5.87 12.83 -5.98
CA LEU A 151 -5.16 12.47 -4.74
C LEU A 151 -3.67 12.81 -4.82
N LEU A 152 -3.01 12.55 -5.94
CA LEU A 152 -1.59 12.91 -6.13
C LEU A 152 -1.36 14.43 -6.16
N ARG A 153 -2.35 15.21 -6.62
CA ARG A 153 -2.30 16.67 -6.52
C ARG A 153 -2.40 17.13 -5.06
N ARG A 154 -3.21 16.45 -4.25
CA ARG A 154 -3.32 16.71 -2.81
C ARG A 154 -2.01 16.39 -2.08
N GLU A 155 -1.35 15.28 -2.42
CA GLU A 155 -0.01 14.94 -1.90
C GLU A 155 1.02 16.06 -2.20
N ARG A 156 1.06 16.55 -3.44
CA ARG A 156 1.95 17.66 -3.81
C ARG A 156 1.63 18.95 -3.06
N ALA A 157 0.35 19.28 -2.93
CA ALA A 157 -0.09 20.44 -2.17
C ALA A 157 0.31 20.33 -0.69
N HIS A 158 0.25 19.12 -0.13
CA HIS A 158 0.71 18.84 1.23
C HIS A 158 2.21 19.10 1.37
N TRP A 159 3.06 18.60 0.48
CA TRP A 159 4.50 18.86 0.51
C TRP A 159 4.82 20.36 0.40
N GLN A 160 4.11 21.08 -0.47
CA GLN A 160 4.25 22.53 -0.60
C GLN A 160 3.90 23.26 0.69
N GLN A 161 2.79 22.88 1.33
CA GLN A 161 2.36 23.49 2.60
C GLN A 161 3.38 23.24 3.71
N TRP A 162 3.90 22.03 3.83
CA TRP A 162 4.89 21.68 4.85
C TRP A 162 6.23 22.39 4.63
N HIS A 163 6.71 22.47 3.39
CA HIS A 163 7.92 23.22 3.07
C HIS A 163 7.76 24.73 3.34
N ALA A 164 6.55 25.28 3.21
CA ALA A 164 6.26 26.70 3.42
C ALA A 164 5.86 27.07 4.87
N ARG A 165 5.89 26.13 5.83
CA ARG A 165 5.49 26.41 7.22
C ARG A 165 6.42 27.42 7.89
N PRO A 166 5.91 28.43 8.62
CA PRO A 166 6.77 29.43 9.27
C PRO A 166 7.65 28.91 10.40
N ASP A 167 7.12 28.03 11.26
CA ASP A 167 7.77 27.67 12.52
C ASP A 167 8.63 26.39 12.44
N ASP A 168 8.33 25.51 11.49
CA ASP A 168 9.01 24.21 11.29
C ASP A 168 8.78 23.74 9.85
N PRO A 169 9.38 24.42 8.84
CA PRO A 169 9.30 23.99 7.46
C PRO A 169 10.05 22.69 7.26
N LEU A 170 9.57 21.83 6.36
CA LEU A 170 10.42 20.76 5.82
C LEU A 170 11.48 21.38 4.91
N PRO A 171 12.78 21.23 5.20
CA PRO A 171 13.83 21.78 4.33
C PRO A 171 13.83 21.16 2.93
N THR A 172 13.38 19.92 2.78
CA THR A 172 13.33 19.22 1.49
C THR A 172 12.29 19.86 0.56
N PRO A 173 12.69 20.39 -0.62
CA PRO A 173 11.76 20.99 -1.57
C PRO A 173 10.73 19.97 -2.10
N PRO A 174 9.51 20.39 -2.47
CA PRO A 174 8.44 19.48 -2.92
C PRO A 174 8.84 18.55 -4.08
N GLN A 175 9.68 19.02 -5.01
CA GLN A 175 10.17 18.21 -6.13
C GLN A 175 11.13 17.10 -5.65
N ILE A 176 11.99 17.41 -4.67
CA ILE A 176 12.90 16.43 -4.08
C ILE A 176 12.10 15.41 -3.26
N MET A 177 11.08 15.87 -2.52
CA MET A 177 10.16 15.00 -1.80
C MET A 177 9.42 14.05 -2.75
N GLY A 178 8.88 14.57 -3.87
CA GLY A 178 8.19 13.76 -4.87
C GLY A 178 9.09 12.66 -5.46
N ARG A 179 10.37 12.96 -5.72
CA ARG A 179 11.33 11.95 -6.16
C ARG A 179 11.67 10.94 -5.07
N ALA A 180 11.77 11.37 -3.81
CA ALA A 180 12.01 10.46 -2.69
C ALA A 180 10.85 9.47 -2.52
N VAL A 181 9.60 9.95 -2.60
CA VAL A 181 8.38 9.12 -2.58
C VAL A 181 8.34 8.17 -3.79
N TRP A 182 8.78 8.63 -4.96
CA TRP A 182 8.87 7.78 -6.15
C TRP A 182 9.88 6.65 -5.96
N ALA A 183 11.06 6.96 -5.42
CA ALA A 183 12.06 5.96 -5.09
C ALA A 183 11.55 4.98 -4.04
N ALA A 184 10.93 5.48 -2.95
CA ALA A 184 10.30 4.67 -1.91
C ALA A 184 9.27 3.70 -2.47
N THR A 185 8.41 4.19 -3.38
CA THR A 185 7.36 3.37 -4.02
C THR A 185 7.94 2.24 -4.86
N LEU A 186 9.11 2.43 -5.49
CA LEU A 186 9.77 1.39 -6.28
C LEU A 186 10.63 0.43 -5.46
N THR A 187 11.30 0.91 -4.42
CA THR A 187 12.22 0.09 -3.62
C THR A 187 11.53 -0.61 -2.45
N GLY A 188 10.39 -0.07 -2.00
CA GLY A 188 9.85 -0.36 -0.67
C GLY A 188 10.72 0.23 0.44
N ALA A 189 10.33 -0.06 1.67
CA ALA A 189 11.05 0.36 2.87
C ALA A 189 12.45 -0.28 2.94
N LEU A 190 13.46 0.51 3.31
CA LEU A 190 14.87 0.11 3.32
C LEU A 190 15.53 0.40 4.66
N SER A 191 16.68 -0.22 4.92
CA SER A 191 17.57 0.21 5.99
C SER A 191 18.06 1.65 5.73
N HIS A 192 18.39 2.41 6.78
CA HIS A 192 18.90 3.78 6.61
C HIS A 192 20.14 3.86 5.69
N PRO A 193 21.18 3.00 5.82
CA PRO A 193 22.33 3.00 4.91
C PRO A 193 21.95 2.75 3.43
N ASP A 194 21.02 1.82 3.20
CA ASP A 194 20.54 1.52 1.85
C ASP A 194 19.72 2.67 1.27
N GLY A 195 18.88 3.32 2.09
CA GLY A 195 18.12 4.50 1.70
C GLY A 195 19.01 5.66 1.24
N VAL A 196 20.08 5.95 1.99
CA VAL A 196 21.08 6.97 1.58
C VAL A 196 21.71 6.59 0.24
N THR A 197 22.07 5.32 0.08
CA THR A 197 22.68 4.80 -1.16
C THR A 197 21.73 4.93 -2.35
N VAL A 198 20.44 4.61 -2.17
CA VAL A 198 19.42 4.76 -3.21
C VAL A 198 19.29 6.22 -3.61
N LEU A 199 19.04 7.13 -2.66
CA LEU A 199 18.82 8.56 -2.98
C LEU A 199 20.04 9.21 -3.67
N ALA A 200 21.26 8.79 -3.32
CA ALA A 200 22.47 9.23 -3.99
C ALA A 200 22.55 8.69 -5.44
N ARG A 201 22.23 7.41 -5.66
CA ARG A 201 22.28 6.77 -6.98
C ARG A 201 21.26 7.33 -7.97
N VAL A 202 20.05 7.62 -7.50
CA VAL A 202 19.01 8.24 -8.34
C VAL A 202 19.16 9.76 -8.46
N GLN A 203 20.27 10.31 -7.96
CA GLN A 203 20.63 11.74 -8.05
C GLN A 203 19.53 12.69 -7.53
N ILE A 204 18.75 12.21 -6.55
CA ILE A 204 17.74 13.02 -5.85
C ILE A 204 18.44 14.05 -4.96
N ALA A 205 19.59 13.66 -4.42
CA ALA A 205 20.48 14.51 -3.65
C ALA A 205 21.89 14.44 -4.26
N THR A 206 22.43 15.59 -4.66
CA THR A 206 23.80 15.69 -5.19
C THR A 206 24.87 15.51 -4.11
N LEU A 207 24.51 15.68 -2.84
CA LEU A 207 25.39 15.53 -1.68
C LEU A 207 24.75 14.58 -0.64
N PRO A 208 25.53 13.73 0.05
CA PRO A 208 25.00 12.78 1.05
C PRO A 208 24.18 13.44 2.18
N GLU A 209 24.58 14.63 2.62
CA GLU A 209 23.85 15.41 3.62
C GLU A 209 22.43 15.77 3.17
N ASN A 210 22.23 16.04 1.87
CA ASN A 210 20.91 16.31 1.31
C ASN A 210 20.07 15.04 1.23
N ALA A 211 20.71 13.86 1.07
CA ALA A 211 20.02 12.57 1.11
C ALA A 211 19.50 12.24 2.52
N ALA A 212 20.34 12.44 3.55
CA ALA A 212 19.95 12.21 4.94
C ALA A 212 18.81 13.15 5.39
N GLN A 213 18.86 14.42 4.97
CA GLN A 213 17.77 15.37 5.22
C GLN A 213 16.48 14.93 4.51
N ALA A 214 16.55 14.53 3.25
CA ALA A 214 15.39 14.06 2.50
C ALA A 214 14.76 12.81 3.13
N LEU A 215 15.56 11.87 3.65
CA LEU A 215 15.03 10.72 4.40
C LEU A 215 14.33 11.14 5.69
N THR A 216 14.92 12.06 6.44
CA THR A 216 14.35 12.57 7.70
C THR A 216 13.01 13.26 7.45
N ASP A 217 12.95 14.14 6.46
CA ASP A 217 11.71 14.84 6.09
C ASP A 217 10.67 13.87 5.52
N HIS A 218 11.11 12.88 4.74
CA HIS A 218 10.23 11.85 4.20
C HIS A 218 9.56 11.05 5.33
N GLN A 219 10.30 10.66 6.38
CA GLN A 219 9.72 9.97 7.54
C GLN A 219 8.67 10.81 8.29
N ARG A 220 8.74 12.15 8.21
CA ARG A 220 7.70 13.02 8.79
C ARG A 220 6.41 12.98 7.97
N CYS A 221 6.51 12.89 6.64
CA CYS A 221 5.36 12.77 5.75
C CYS A 221 4.80 11.33 5.69
N TYR A 222 5.68 10.35 5.72
CA TYR A 222 5.39 8.91 5.60
C TYR A 222 6.09 8.18 6.74
N PRO A 223 5.50 8.17 7.95
CA PRO A 223 6.05 7.47 9.10
C PRO A 223 6.21 5.98 8.79
N PRO A 224 7.40 5.38 9.02
CA PRO A 224 7.63 4.01 8.65
C PRO A 224 6.86 3.05 9.56
N HIS A 225 6.40 1.93 8.99
CA HIS A 225 5.75 0.88 9.78
C HIS A 225 6.74 0.20 10.74
N ASP A 226 7.97 -0.04 10.26
CA ASP A 226 9.11 -0.46 11.07
C ASP A 226 10.02 0.74 11.36
N PRO A 227 10.16 1.18 12.63
CA PRO A 227 11.04 2.30 13.01
C PRO A 227 12.52 2.13 12.60
N ALA A 228 12.97 0.92 12.28
CA ALA A 228 14.32 0.65 11.79
C ALA A 228 14.51 0.98 10.29
N THR A 229 13.43 1.34 9.59
CA THR A 229 13.41 1.55 8.15
C THR A 229 13.16 3.01 7.74
N VAL A 230 13.51 3.31 6.49
CA VAL A 230 13.28 4.59 5.81
C VAL A 230 12.60 4.32 4.47
N LEU A 231 12.15 5.38 3.80
CA LEU A 231 11.49 5.29 2.48
C LEU A 231 10.23 4.40 2.51
N GLU A 232 9.35 4.64 3.48
CA GLU A 232 8.02 4.02 3.49
C GLU A 232 7.28 4.38 2.18
N PRO A 233 6.76 3.41 1.41
CA PRO A 233 6.16 3.69 0.11
C PRO A 233 4.84 4.45 0.22
N LEU A 234 4.39 4.99 -0.91
CA LEU A 234 3.07 5.61 -1.01
C LEU A 234 1.98 4.53 -0.97
N TYR A 235 1.08 4.65 0.01
CA TYR A 235 -0.09 3.79 0.14
C TYR A 235 -1.40 4.51 -0.22
N PRO A 236 -2.44 3.76 -0.63
CA PRO A 236 -2.42 2.32 -0.92
C PRO A 236 -1.56 2.01 -2.16
N ASP A 237 -1.09 0.76 -2.30
CA ASP A 237 -0.25 0.32 -3.43
C ASP A 237 -0.78 0.80 -4.78
N ARG A 238 -2.11 0.76 -4.96
CA ARG A 238 -2.75 1.21 -6.19
C ARG A 238 -2.46 2.68 -6.52
N LEU A 239 -2.46 3.56 -5.53
CA LEU A 239 -2.11 4.97 -5.69
C LEU A 239 -0.61 5.12 -6.00
N GLY A 240 0.24 4.31 -5.38
CA GLY A 240 1.67 4.23 -5.68
C GLY A 240 1.96 3.79 -7.12
N GLU A 241 1.25 2.77 -7.61
CA GLU A 241 1.31 2.31 -9.00
C GLU A 241 0.92 3.43 -9.97
N ASP A 242 -0.21 4.10 -9.71
CA ASP A 242 -0.68 5.22 -10.53
C ASP A 242 0.31 6.40 -10.46
N PHE A 243 0.94 6.66 -9.30
CA PHE A 243 1.97 7.68 -9.15
C PHE A 243 3.20 7.40 -10.03
N VAL A 244 3.70 6.17 -10.02
CA VAL A 244 4.82 5.76 -10.87
C VAL A 244 4.43 5.87 -12.35
N ALA A 245 3.24 5.40 -12.72
CA ALA A 245 2.75 5.45 -14.09
C ALA A 245 2.57 6.88 -14.61
N LEU A 246 2.03 7.77 -13.78
CA LEU A 246 1.81 9.18 -14.13
C LEU A 246 3.10 10.02 -14.12
N SER A 247 4.10 9.62 -13.34
CA SER A 247 5.40 10.32 -13.25
C SER A 247 6.44 9.81 -14.24
N THR A 248 6.14 8.73 -14.99
CA THR A 248 7.04 8.17 -16.00
C THR A 248 6.85 8.90 -17.33
N PRO A 249 7.94 9.37 -17.97
CA PRO A 249 7.87 10.05 -19.27
C PRO A 249 7.16 9.20 -20.34
N GLY A 250 6.27 9.82 -21.12
CA GLY A 250 5.50 9.15 -22.19
C GLY A 250 4.02 8.95 -21.89
N ASN A 251 3.55 9.32 -20.69
CA ASN A 251 2.13 9.37 -20.38
C ASN A 251 1.45 10.60 -21.04
N THR A 252 0.24 10.43 -21.57
CA THR A 252 -0.52 11.45 -22.33
C THR A 252 -1.68 12.08 -21.55
N ALA A 253 -1.77 11.82 -20.24
CA ALA A 253 -2.78 12.42 -19.37
C ALA A 253 -2.75 13.96 -19.43
N PRO A 254 -3.92 14.64 -19.43
CA PRO A 254 -3.97 16.10 -19.47
C PRO A 254 -3.43 16.68 -18.16
N GLU A 255 -2.52 17.64 -18.30
CA GLU A 255 -1.66 18.27 -17.28
C GLU A 255 -0.39 17.47 -16.93
N ASN A 256 0.76 17.97 -17.39
CA ASN A 256 2.09 17.42 -17.15
C ASN A 256 2.33 17.13 -15.66
N ILE A 257 2.29 15.85 -15.31
CA ILE A 257 2.70 15.29 -14.02
C ILE A 257 4.22 15.06 -14.10
N THR A 258 5.00 16.13 -14.00
CA THR A 258 6.46 16.00 -13.89
C THR A 258 6.84 15.83 -12.41
N PRO A 259 7.69 14.86 -12.04
CA PRO A 259 8.27 14.77 -10.69
C PRO A 259 9.29 15.88 -10.39
#